data_AF-A0A0F9IS72-F1
#
_entry.id   AF-A0A0F9IS72-F1
#
_cell.length_a   1.000
_cell.length_b   1.000
_cell.length_c   1.000
_cell.angle_alpha   90.00
_cell.angle_beta   90.00
_cell.angle_gamma   90.00
#
_symmetry.space_group_name_H-M   'P 1'
#
loop_
_entity.id
_entity.type
_entity.pdbx_description
1 polymer ?
#
loop_
_entity_poly.entity_id
_entity_poly.type
_entity_poly.pdbx_seq_one_letter_code
_entity_poly.pdbx_strand_id
1 'polypeptide(L)'
;MSKGISKLGTKTEQAFRKITGAFKSDDKTLGDAKMARSGGHVEIKLAEGGTANQCRAYKCIPHVICTGDGDTLRWFVISPERLISDVISKRGQHGESPLETKTVNPKNYLDCEVPESDLEFEVERSIQNFENNYSHLRELVDKSMRNIRAEVSRSRAEIIEHLEGAASNDARDFTRGQSETAV
;
A
#
# COMPACT_ATOMS: atom_id res chain seq x y z
N MET A 1 5.11 11.65 20.70
CA MET A 1 5.35 12.20 19.34
C MET A 1 4.40 11.50 18.38
N SER A 2 3.36 12.17 17.89
CA SER A 2 2.44 11.56 16.92
C SER A 2 3.19 11.32 15.60
N LYS A 3 3.31 10.07 15.18
CA LYS A 3 3.77 9.65 13.84
C LYS A 3 2.72 10.03 12.78
N GLY A 4 2.42 11.32 12.69
CA GLY A 4 1.45 11.88 11.75
C GLY A 4 2.17 12.27 10.47
N ILE A 5 1.58 11.85 9.34
CA ILE A 5 1.84 12.26 7.94
C ILE A 5 2.75 13.50 7.90
N SER A 6 3.98 13.36 7.38
CA SER A 6 4.94 14.46 7.36
C SER A 6 4.28 15.66 6.67
N LYS A 7 4.45 16.87 7.21
CA LYS A 7 3.92 18.10 6.60
C LYS A 7 4.32 18.24 5.13
N LEU A 8 5.40 17.57 4.74
CA LEU A 8 5.93 17.53 3.37
C LEU A 8 5.06 16.65 2.46
N GLY A 9 4.61 15.47 2.90
CA GLY A 9 3.68 14.64 2.12
C GLY A 9 2.40 15.40 1.72
N THR A 10 1.80 16.14 2.65
CA THR A 10 0.63 16.98 2.37
C THR A 10 0.93 18.06 1.30
N LYS A 11 2.12 18.67 1.34
CA LYS A 11 2.51 19.67 0.33
C LYS A 11 2.71 19.04 -1.04
N THR A 12 3.32 17.86 -1.11
CA THR A 12 3.48 17.11 -2.36
C THR A 12 2.14 16.78 -2.99
N GLU A 13 1.17 16.30 -2.21
CA GLU A 13 -0.18 16.05 -2.71
C GLU A 13 -0.88 17.33 -3.20
N GLN A 14 -0.69 18.46 -2.50
CA GLN A 14 -1.24 19.75 -2.92
C GLN A 14 -0.61 20.23 -4.23
N ALA A 15 0.71 20.11 -4.36
CA ALA A 15 1.43 20.45 -5.59
C ALA A 15 0.91 19.59 -6.76
N PHE A 16 0.84 18.27 -6.59
CA PHE A 16 0.30 17.36 -7.59
C PHE A 16 -1.10 17.78 -8.07
N ARG A 17 -2.02 18.06 -7.15
CA ARG A 17 -3.39 18.49 -7.48
C ARG A 17 -3.42 19.84 -8.21
N LYS A 18 -2.53 20.78 -7.83
CA LYS A 18 -2.42 22.08 -8.50
C LYS A 18 -1.92 21.94 -9.94
N ILE A 19 -0.97 21.03 -10.18
CA ILE A 19 -0.38 20.77 -11.50
C ILE A 19 -1.41 20.09 -12.41
N THR A 20 -2.07 19.04 -11.90
CA THR A 20 -2.88 18.12 -12.71
C THR A 20 -4.37 18.47 -12.76
N GLY A 21 -4.83 19.40 -11.93
CA GLY A 21 -6.26 19.67 -11.74
C GLY A 21 -7.01 18.53 -11.01
N ALA A 22 -6.31 17.53 -10.48
CA ALA A 22 -6.92 16.44 -9.73
C ALA A 22 -7.55 16.90 -8.41
N PHE A 23 -8.58 16.19 -7.98
CA PHE A 23 -9.28 16.45 -6.72
C PHE A 23 -8.73 15.57 -5.60
N LYS A 24 -8.91 15.99 -4.35
CA LYS A 24 -8.65 15.12 -3.21
C LYS A 24 -9.64 13.95 -3.25
N SER A 25 -9.16 12.72 -3.03
CA SER A 25 -10.03 11.55 -2.95
C SER A 25 -11.01 11.69 -1.77
N ASP A 26 -12.26 11.35 -2.00
CA ASP A 26 -13.32 11.21 -1.00
C ASP A 26 -13.07 9.99 -0.10
N ASP A 27 -12.53 8.92 -0.67
CA ASP A 27 -12.09 7.73 0.04
C ASP A 27 -10.57 7.51 -0.10
N LYS A 28 -9.86 7.55 1.03
CA LYS A 28 -8.41 7.30 1.10
C LYS A 28 -8.03 5.85 0.80
N THR A 29 -8.97 4.92 0.90
CA THR A 29 -8.72 3.51 0.55
C THR A 29 -8.55 3.36 -0.96
N LEU A 30 -9.16 4.24 -1.76
CA LEU A 30 -9.07 4.26 -3.21
C LEU A 30 -7.82 4.99 -3.73
N GLY A 31 -7.26 5.93 -2.99
CA GLY A 31 -6.09 6.72 -3.37
C GLY A 31 -6.02 8.06 -2.65
N ASP A 32 -5.01 8.88 -2.95
CA ASP A 32 -4.82 10.21 -2.36
C ASP A 32 -5.52 11.31 -3.19
N ALA A 33 -5.61 11.10 -4.50
CA ALA A 33 -6.31 11.99 -5.42
C ALA A 33 -7.15 11.23 -6.46
N LYS A 34 -8.09 11.95 -7.07
CA LYS A 34 -8.96 11.49 -8.16
C LYS A 34 -8.78 12.41 -9.36
N MET A 35 -8.43 11.84 -10.49
CA MET A 35 -8.19 12.58 -11.73
C MET A 35 -9.50 13.14 -12.28
N ALA A 36 -9.47 14.38 -12.79
CA ALA A 36 -10.67 15.08 -13.21
C ALA A 36 -11.30 14.49 -14.49
N ARG A 37 -10.49 13.96 -15.42
CA ARG A 37 -10.97 13.50 -16.73
C ARG A 37 -11.39 12.03 -16.72
N SER A 38 -10.52 11.11 -16.29
CA SER A 38 -10.90 9.69 -16.19
C SER A 38 -11.78 9.38 -14.99
N GLY A 39 -11.71 10.19 -13.93
CA GLY A 39 -12.26 9.81 -12.63
C GLY A 39 -11.46 8.71 -11.92
N GLY A 40 -10.33 8.26 -12.47
CA GLY A 40 -9.48 7.25 -11.85
C GLY A 40 -8.72 7.82 -10.64
N HIS A 41 -8.36 6.93 -9.71
CA HIS A 41 -7.65 7.29 -8.49
C HIS A 41 -6.13 7.12 -8.65
N VAL A 42 -5.36 7.85 -7.86
CA VAL A 42 -3.89 7.82 -7.84
C VAL A 42 -3.36 7.91 -6.41
N GLU A 43 -2.32 7.15 -6.11
CA GLU A 43 -1.58 7.25 -4.85
C GLU A 43 -0.39 8.19 -5.05
N ILE A 44 -0.15 9.10 -4.10
CA ILE A 44 0.93 10.11 -4.19
C ILE A 44 1.89 9.89 -3.02
N LYS A 45 3.19 9.78 -3.31
CA LYS A 45 4.24 9.58 -2.30
C LYS A 45 5.35 10.60 -2.46
N LEU A 46 5.80 11.14 -1.33
CA LEU A 46 7.09 11.80 -1.26
C LEU A 46 8.16 10.76 -0.91
N ALA A 47 9.21 10.68 -1.72
CA ALA A 47 10.36 9.83 -1.43
C ALA A 47 11.39 10.57 -0.56
N GLU A 48 11.27 10.44 0.76
CA GLU A 48 12.23 10.95 1.73
C GLU A 48 13.41 9.96 1.85
N GLY A 49 14.65 10.47 1.85
CA GLY A 49 15.85 9.62 1.95
C GLY A 49 16.09 8.70 0.75
N GLY A 50 15.49 9.00 -0.41
CA GLY A 50 15.65 8.22 -1.64
C GLY A 50 14.70 7.03 -1.77
N THR A 51 13.71 6.90 -0.87
CA THR A 51 12.71 5.83 -0.93
C THR A 51 11.31 6.34 -0.62
N ALA A 52 10.30 5.82 -1.30
CA ALA A 52 8.91 5.99 -0.93
C ALA A 52 8.40 4.71 -0.23
N ASN A 53 7.90 4.86 0.99
CA ASN A 53 7.39 3.75 1.78
C ASN A 53 5.89 3.54 1.54
N GLN A 54 5.41 2.34 1.87
CA GLN A 54 3.98 2.00 1.88
C GLN A 54 3.29 2.16 0.51
N CYS A 55 3.96 1.76 -0.56
CA CYS A 55 3.32 1.60 -1.87
C CYS A 55 2.47 0.32 -1.87
N ARG A 56 1.20 0.45 -2.24
CA ARG A 56 0.19 -0.60 -2.11
C ARG A 56 -0.23 -1.08 -3.50
N ALA A 57 0.47 -2.08 -4.03
CA ALA A 57 0.19 -2.60 -5.36
C ALA A 57 -1.22 -3.19 -5.47
N TYR A 58 -1.79 -3.69 -4.37
CA TYR A 58 -3.13 -4.29 -4.42
C TYR A 58 -4.23 -3.32 -4.87
N LYS A 59 -4.05 -2.00 -4.70
CA LYS A 59 -5.03 -1.00 -5.13
C LYS A 59 -5.22 -1.00 -6.65
N CYS A 60 -4.23 -1.48 -7.40
CA CYS A 60 -4.21 -1.46 -8.86
C CYS A 60 -4.50 -0.05 -9.41
N ILE A 61 -3.78 0.94 -8.89
CA ILE A 61 -3.82 2.35 -9.31
C ILE A 61 -2.39 2.87 -9.52
N PRO A 62 -2.20 3.90 -10.36
CA PRO A 62 -0.89 4.50 -10.54
C PRO A 62 -0.35 5.04 -9.22
N HIS A 63 0.97 4.96 -9.07
CA HIS A 63 1.69 5.56 -7.96
C HIS A 63 2.57 6.69 -8.49
N VAL A 64 2.30 7.90 -8.02
CA VAL A 64 3.08 9.09 -8.33
C VAL A 64 4.08 9.32 -7.22
N ILE A 65 5.37 9.29 -7.55
CA ILE A 65 6.43 9.57 -6.59
C ILE A 65 7.06 10.91 -6.92
N CYS A 66 7.16 11.77 -5.92
CA CYS A 66 7.93 13.00 -5.99
C CYS A 66 9.26 12.81 -5.25
N THR A 67 10.35 13.27 -5.85
CA THR A 67 11.66 13.43 -5.20
C THR A 67 12.14 14.86 -5.35
N GLY A 68 13.11 15.28 -4.53
CA GLY A 68 13.73 16.59 -4.61
C GLY A 68 13.41 17.48 -3.41
N ASP A 69 14.16 18.58 -3.31
CA ASP A 69 13.99 19.66 -2.35
C ASP A 69 13.88 21.01 -3.09
N GLY A 70 13.16 21.94 -2.48
CA GLY A 70 12.99 23.30 -3.03
C GLY A 70 12.30 23.31 -4.41
N ASP A 71 12.98 23.92 -5.38
CA ASP A 71 12.43 24.24 -6.71
C ASP A 71 12.64 23.14 -7.76
N THR A 72 13.39 22.09 -7.43
CA THR A 72 13.70 20.97 -8.35
C THR A 72 12.97 19.70 -7.91
N LEU A 73 11.68 19.64 -8.20
CA LEU A 73 10.88 18.44 -8.03
C LEU A 73 11.03 17.53 -9.26
N ARG A 74 11.23 16.23 -9.01
CA ARG A 74 11.19 15.20 -10.04
C ARG A 74 10.02 14.28 -9.78
N TRP A 75 9.23 14.03 -10.81
CA TRP A 75 8.01 13.24 -10.74
C TRP A 75 8.21 11.90 -11.45
N PHE A 76 7.68 10.85 -10.86
CA PHE A 76 7.69 9.51 -11.43
C PHE A 76 6.27 8.97 -11.43
N VAL A 77 5.80 8.47 -12.57
CA VAL A 77 4.47 7.85 -12.70
C VAL A 77 4.67 6.36 -12.90
N ILE A 78 4.51 5.58 -11.84
CA ILE A 78 4.61 4.12 -11.90
C ILE A 78 3.22 3.57 -12.21
N SER A 79 3.09 2.87 -13.33
CA SER A 79 1.84 2.22 -13.71
C SER A 79 1.49 1.05 -12.80
N PRO A 80 0.20 0.72 -12.63
CA PRO A 80 -0.19 -0.36 -11.72
C PRO A 80 0.43 -1.70 -12.08
N GLU A 81 0.46 -2.07 -13.36
CA GLU A 81 1.04 -3.32 -13.86
C GLU A 81 2.55 -3.40 -13.62
N ARG A 82 3.27 -2.27 -13.75
CA ARG A 82 4.71 -2.22 -13.46
C ARG A 82 4.95 -2.42 -11.96
N LEU A 83 4.18 -1.74 -11.11
CA LEU A 83 4.29 -1.91 -9.67
C LEU A 83 3.96 -3.34 -9.24
N ILE A 84 2.89 -3.93 -9.80
CA ILE A 84 2.48 -5.33 -9.56
C ILE A 84 3.60 -6.28 -9.99
N SER A 85 4.15 -6.13 -11.19
CA SER A 85 5.27 -6.94 -11.69
C SER A 85 6.49 -6.87 -10.75
N ASP A 86 6.78 -5.68 -10.24
CA ASP A 86 7.93 -5.49 -9.35
C ASP A 86 7.70 -6.06 -7.94
N VAL A 87 6.46 -6.10 -7.44
CA VAL A 87 6.16 -6.71 -6.13
C VAL A 87 6.15 -8.23 -6.21
N ILE A 88 5.65 -8.82 -7.30
CA ILE A 88 5.60 -10.29 -7.44
C ILE A 88 6.99 -10.89 -7.67
N SER A 89 7.89 -10.17 -8.34
CA SER A 89 9.25 -10.62 -8.62
C SER A 89 10.16 -10.61 -7.39
N LYS A 90 9.77 -9.94 -6.30
CA LYS A 90 10.54 -9.84 -5.06
C LYS A 90 9.78 -10.49 -3.91
N ARG A 91 10.32 -11.59 -3.38
CA ARG A 91 9.79 -12.22 -2.15
C ARG A 91 9.85 -11.19 -1.02
N GLY A 92 8.71 -10.91 -0.37
CA GLY A 92 8.63 -9.97 0.74
C GLY A 92 9.59 -10.37 1.86
N GLN A 93 10.30 -9.39 2.45
CA GLN A 93 11.37 -9.67 3.42
C GLN A 93 10.89 -9.87 4.87
N HIS A 94 9.61 -9.60 5.20
CA HIS A 94 9.19 -9.50 6.61
C HIS A 94 7.76 -9.98 6.93
N GLY A 95 7.26 -11.02 6.25
CA GLY A 95 5.97 -11.65 6.59
C GLY A 95 4.71 -10.87 6.16
N GLU A 96 4.84 -9.59 5.79
CA GLU A 96 3.78 -8.82 5.13
C GLU A 96 3.69 -9.20 3.65
N SER A 97 2.47 -9.25 3.11
CA SER A 97 2.27 -9.46 1.68
C SER A 97 2.94 -8.32 0.89
N PRO A 98 3.79 -8.62 -0.10
CA PRO A 98 4.42 -7.58 -0.92
C PRO A 98 3.40 -6.76 -1.73
N LEU A 99 2.16 -7.25 -1.86
CA LEU A 99 1.05 -6.51 -2.43
C LEU A 99 0.51 -5.40 -1.50
N GLU A 100 0.61 -5.59 -0.18
CA GLU A 100 0.09 -4.67 0.83
C GLU A 100 1.05 -3.54 1.17
N THR A 101 2.34 -3.82 1.22
CA THR A 101 3.36 -2.83 1.56
C THR A 101 4.63 -3.12 0.78
N LYS A 102 5.08 -2.14 0.00
CA LYS A 102 6.43 -2.12 -0.56
C LYS A 102 7.09 -0.76 -0.39
N THR A 103 8.37 -0.80 -0.06
CA THR A 103 9.27 0.34 -0.22
C THR A 103 9.83 0.34 -1.63
N VAL A 104 9.66 1.46 -2.32
CA VAL A 104 10.16 1.67 -3.68
C VAL A 104 11.27 2.71 -3.67
N ASN A 105 12.28 2.50 -4.51
CA ASN A 105 13.36 3.46 -4.72
C ASN A 105 13.18 4.06 -6.12
N PRO A 106 12.95 5.39 -6.25
CA PRO A 106 12.76 6.05 -7.54
C PRO A 106 13.88 5.81 -8.55
N LYS A 107 15.12 5.51 -8.09
CA LYS A 107 16.24 5.15 -8.99
C LYS A 107 16.01 3.87 -9.78
N ASN A 108 15.09 3.00 -9.35
CA ASN A 108 14.70 1.79 -10.08
C ASN A 108 13.60 2.06 -11.12
N TYR A 109 13.12 3.30 -11.19
CA TYR A 109 12.00 3.75 -12.03
C TYR A 109 12.39 4.98 -12.87
N LEU A 110 13.67 5.12 -13.24
CA LEU A 110 14.11 6.24 -14.08
C LEU A 110 13.42 6.24 -15.46
N ASP A 111 12.99 5.08 -15.94
CA ASP A 111 12.14 4.93 -17.13
C ASP A 111 10.72 5.48 -16.95
N CYS A 112 10.30 5.76 -15.72
CA CYS A 112 8.99 6.30 -15.37
C CYS A 112 9.05 7.78 -14.97
N GLU A 113 10.21 8.44 -15.10
CA GLU A 113 10.34 9.87 -14.81
C GLU A 113 9.59 10.70 -15.85
N VAL A 114 8.80 11.67 -15.38
CA VAL A 114 7.98 12.53 -16.23
C VAL A 114 8.22 13.99 -15.87
N PRO A 115 8.27 14.90 -16.86
CA PRO A 115 8.30 16.32 -16.59
C PRO A 115 6.95 16.76 -16.00
N GLU A 116 6.97 17.84 -15.21
CA GLU A 116 5.77 18.36 -14.54
C GLU A 116 4.65 18.69 -15.55
N SER A 117 5.00 19.18 -16.74
CA SER A 117 4.05 19.51 -17.81
C SER A 117 3.24 18.32 -18.31
N ASP A 118 3.78 17.10 -18.19
CA ASP A 118 3.19 15.89 -18.77
C ASP A 118 2.56 15.01 -17.70
N LEU A 119 2.61 15.43 -16.42
CA LEU A 119 2.20 14.64 -15.27
C LEU A 119 0.72 14.25 -15.32
N GLU A 120 -0.17 15.17 -15.73
CA GLU A 120 -1.60 14.86 -15.91
C GLU A 120 -1.78 13.80 -16.99
N PHE A 121 -1.17 14.02 -18.16
CA PHE A 121 -1.29 13.13 -19.31
C PHE A 121 -0.81 11.72 -19.01
N GLU A 122 0.34 11.59 -18.36
CA GLU A 122 0.94 10.29 -18.06
C GLU A 122 0.15 9.51 -16.99
N VAL A 123 -0.42 10.18 -15.99
CA VAL A 123 -1.31 9.53 -15.03
C VAL A 123 -2.59 9.05 -15.70
N GLU A 124 -3.23 9.90 -16.51
CA GLU A 124 -4.46 9.55 -17.25
C GLU A 124 -4.21 8.38 -18.22
N ARG A 125 -3.10 8.42 -18.96
CA ARG A 125 -2.65 7.35 -19.86
C ARG A 125 -2.45 6.04 -19.09
N SER A 126 -1.81 6.10 -17.92
CA SER A 126 -1.57 4.93 -17.06
C SER A 126 -2.88 4.30 -16.57
N ILE A 127 -3.86 5.11 -16.16
CA ILE A 127 -5.19 4.63 -15.76
C ILE A 127 -5.87 3.92 -16.92
N GLN A 128 -6.00 4.59 -18.07
CA GLN A 128 -6.69 4.04 -19.24
C GLN A 128 -6.00 2.77 -19.77
N ASN A 129 -4.68 2.75 -19.82
CA ASN A 129 -3.92 1.59 -20.25
C ASN A 129 -4.18 0.38 -19.32
N PHE A 130 -4.21 0.60 -18.00
CA PHE A 130 -4.51 -0.46 -17.05
C PHE A 130 -5.94 -1.00 -17.22
N GLU A 131 -6.93 -0.12 -17.34
CA GLU A 131 -8.33 -0.51 -17.53
C GLU A 131 -8.55 -1.31 -18.82
N ASN A 132 -7.93 -0.87 -19.93
CA ASN A 132 -8.12 -1.48 -21.23
C ASN A 132 -7.35 -2.79 -21.41
N ASN A 133 -6.12 -2.89 -20.88
CA ASN A 133 -5.20 -3.98 -21.20
C ASN A 133 -4.91 -4.92 -20.03
N TYR A 134 -5.17 -4.48 -18.80
CA TYR A 134 -4.73 -5.18 -17.59
C TYR A 134 -5.83 -5.36 -16.54
N SER A 135 -7.10 -5.20 -16.91
CA SER A 135 -8.25 -5.42 -16.01
C SER A 135 -8.24 -6.82 -15.36
N HIS A 136 -7.79 -7.85 -16.09
CA HIS A 136 -7.60 -9.20 -15.57
C HIS A 136 -6.59 -9.28 -14.41
N LEU A 137 -5.58 -8.40 -14.35
CA LEU A 137 -4.64 -8.35 -13.23
C LEU A 137 -5.35 -7.94 -11.94
N ARG A 138 -6.36 -7.05 -12.01
CA ARG A 138 -7.16 -6.68 -10.84
C ARG A 138 -7.84 -7.90 -10.23
N GLU A 139 -8.44 -8.75 -11.06
CA GLU A 139 -9.10 -9.98 -10.59
C GLU A 139 -8.11 -10.93 -9.90
N LEU A 140 -6.91 -11.09 -10.47
CA LEU A 140 -5.85 -11.92 -9.90
C LEU A 140 -5.34 -11.37 -8.56
N VAL A 141 -5.14 -10.06 -8.48
CA VAL A 141 -4.73 -9.36 -7.25
C VAL A 141 -5.83 -9.50 -6.19
N ASP A 142 -7.09 -9.26 -6.52
CA ASP A 142 -8.22 -9.38 -5.61
C ASP A 142 -8.40 -10.81 -5.10
N LYS A 143 -8.23 -11.81 -5.98
CA LYS A 143 -8.21 -13.23 -5.58
C LYS A 143 -7.06 -13.52 -4.61
N SER A 144 -5.86 -13.02 -4.90
CA SER A 144 -4.69 -13.21 -4.04
C SER A 144 -4.91 -12.57 -2.66
N MET A 145 -5.43 -11.34 -2.62
CA MET A 145 -5.73 -10.63 -1.38
C MET A 145 -6.82 -11.33 -0.55
N ARG A 146 -7.86 -11.88 -1.19
CA ARG A 146 -8.88 -12.69 -0.50
C ARG A 146 -8.27 -13.94 0.12
N ASN A 147 -7.39 -14.64 -0.60
CA ASN A 147 -6.73 -15.84 -0.09
C ASN A 147 -5.83 -15.52 1.12
N ILE A 148 -5.03 -14.45 1.03
CA ILE A 148 -4.18 -14.00 2.14
C ILE A 148 -5.02 -13.69 3.38
N ARG A 149 -6.11 -12.93 3.23
CA ARG A 149 -7.01 -12.58 4.35
C ARG A 149 -7.68 -13.82 4.97
N ALA A 150 -8.09 -14.78 4.15
CA ALA A 150 -8.67 -16.03 4.62
C ALA A 150 -7.66 -16.87 5.41
N GLU A 151 -6.41 -16.94 4.95
CA GLU A 151 -5.32 -17.63 5.65
C GLU A 151 -5.02 -16.97 6.99
N VAL A 152 -4.84 -15.64 7.02
CA VAL A 152 -4.63 -14.88 8.27
C VAL A 152 -5.79 -15.09 9.25
N SER A 153 -7.03 -15.13 8.75
CA SER A 153 -8.21 -15.36 9.60
C SER A 153 -8.22 -16.76 10.22
N ARG A 154 -7.83 -17.79 9.45
CA ARG A 154 -7.72 -19.16 9.95
C ARG A 154 -6.62 -19.29 11.00
N SER A 155 -5.41 -18.82 10.71
CA SER A 155 -4.30 -18.86 11.67
C SER A 155 -4.62 -18.10 12.95
N ARG A 156 -5.34 -16.96 12.85
CA ARG A 156 -5.80 -16.23 14.03
C ARG A 156 -6.79 -17.05 14.87
N ALA A 157 -7.73 -17.77 14.25
CA ALA A 157 -8.67 -18.61 14.96
C ALA A 157 -7.96 -19.77 15.69
N GLU A 158 -7.02 -20.44 15.02
CA GLU A 158 -6.19 -21.51 15.61
C GLU A 158 -5.39 -21.02 16.82
N ILE A 159 -4.79 -19.81 16.74
CA ILE A 159 -4.06 -19.22 17.86
C ILE A 159 -5.00 -18.92 19.04
N ILE A 160 -6.20 -18.36 18.78
CA ILE A 160 -7.18 -18.07 19.83
C ILE A 160 -7.61 -19.36 20.54
N GLU A 161 -7.95 -20.40 19.78
CA GLU A 161 -8.34 -21.71 20.34
C GLU A 161 -7.21 -22.32 21.19
N HIS A 162 -5.96 -22.21 20.74
CA HIS A 162 -4.81 -22.70 21.51
C HIS A 162 -4.63 -21.94 22.82
N LEU A 163 -4.79 -20.60 22.81
CA LEU A 163 -4.67 -19.76 24.01
C LEU A 163 -5.81 -20.02 25.00
N GLU A 164 -7.05 -20.21 24.52
CA GLU A 164 -8.21 -20.53 25.36
C GLU A 164 -8.10 -21.95 25.97
N GLY A 165 -7.60 -22.91 25.20
CA GLY A 165 -7.30 -24.26 25.68
C GLY A 165 -6.19 -24.29 26.73
N ALA A 166 -5.11 -23.52 26.53
CA ALA A 166 -4.03 -23.38 27.50
C ALA A 166 -4.51 -22.74 28.81
N ALA A 167 -5.27 -21.63 28.72
CA ALA A 167 -5.83 -20.97 29.90
C ALA A 167 -6.79 -21.88 30.69
N SER A 168 -7.54 -22.73 30.01
CA SER A 168 -8.44 -23.71 30.64
C SER A 168 -7.69 -24.83 31.36
N ASN A 169 -6.51 -25.22 30.87
CA ASN A 169 -5.66 -26.23 31.51
C ASN A 169 -4.93 -25.66 32.73
N ASP A 170 -4.38 -24.45 32.63
CA ASP A 170 -3.75 -23.76 33.77
C ASP A 170 -4.73 -23.53 34.93
N ALA A 171 -5.99 -23.19 34.63
CA ALA A 171 -7.03 -23.05 35.65
C ALA A 171 -7.31 -24.36 36.39
N ARG A 172 -7.28 -25.51 35.69
CA ARG A 172 -7.50 -26.84 36.30
C ARG A 172 -6.37 -27.24 37.23
N ASP A 173 -5.12 -27.01 36.81
CA ASP A 173 -3.94 -27.32 37.63
C ASP A 173 -3.86 -26.44 38.88
N PHE A 174 -4.27 -25.16 38.80
CA PHE A 174 -4.36 -24.28 39.96
C PHE A 174 -5.40 -24.76 41.00
N THR A 175 -6.60 -25.18 40.57
CA THR A 175 -7.60 -25.78 41.48
C THR A 175 -7.13 -27.08 42.13
N ARG A 176 -6.32 -27.87 41.43
CA ARG A 176 -5.82 -29.16 41.94
C ARG A 176 -4.70 -28.98 42.98
N GLY A 177 -3.85 -27.98 42.81
CA GLY A 177 -2.81 -27.62 43.81
C GLY A 177 -3.36 -27.04 45.12
N GLN A 178 -4.51 -26.36 45.10
CA GLN A 178 -5.14 -25.85 46.33
C GLN A 178 -5.83 -26.95 47.16
N SER A 179 -6.28 -28.04 46.54
CA SER A 179 -6.85 -29.18 47.27
C SER A 179 -5.82 -30.05 48.00
N GLU A 180 -4.53 -29.98 47.65
CA GLU A 180 -3.47 -30.80 48.27
C GLU A 180 -2.72 -30.10 49.42
N THR A 181 -2.97 -28.81 49.66
CA THR A 181 -2.32 -28.02 50.72
C THR A 181 -3.22 -27.76 51.93
N ALA A 182 -4.44 -28.30 51.91
CA ALA A 182 -5.39 -28.23 53.02
C ALA A 182 -5.45 -29.58 53.76
N VAL A 183 -4.36 -29.98 54.41
CA VAL A 183 -4.33 -31.07 55.41
C VAL A 183 -3.47 -30.63 56.59
#